data_AF-A0A7X8BAB9-F1
#
_entry.id   AF-A0A7X8BAB9-F1
#
_cell.length_a   1.000
_cell.length_b   1.000
_cell.length_c   1.000
_cell.angle_alpha   90.00
_cell.angle_beta   90.00
_cell.angle_gamma   90.00
#
_symmetry.space_group_name_H-M   'P 1'
#
loop_
_entity.id
_entity.type
_entity.pdbx_description
1 polymer ?
#
loop_
_entity_poly.entity_id
_entity_poly.type
_entity_poly.pdbx_seq_one_letter_code
_entity_poly.pdbx_strand_id
1 'polypeptide(L)'
;MLILAVVIVLMLVAAVGAWFSGWLASGARARAVADVVAIAAAQAQRDGRPACPVAEQAAAANDAVLANCEVTTGWGEFIVDIAVDVEMRPQIAGAPQSAHAESRAGVVSDVP
;
A
#
# COMPACT_ATOMS: atom_id res chain seq x y z
N MET A 1 34.12 32.20 0.59
CA MET A 1 32.79 32.40 1.20
C MET A 1 31.66 32.07 0.23
N LEU A 2 31.67 32.58 -1.01
CA LEU A 2 30.63 32.31 -2.02
C LEU A 2 30.50 30.82 -2.38
N ILE A 3 31.63 30.13 -2.61
CA ILE A 3 31.64 28.68 -2.89
C ILE A 3 31.04 27.88 -1.74
N LEU A 4 31.41 28.21 -0.49
CA LEU A 4 30.87 27.56 0.69
C LEU A 4 29.35 27.75 0.79
N ALA A 5 28.87 28.97 0.56
CA ALA A 5 27.44 29.26 0.55
C ALA A 5 26.69 28.47 -0.55
N VAL A 6 27.24 28.39 -1.77
CA VAL A 6 26.65 27.61 -2.86
C VAL A 6 26.59 26.13 -2.51
N VAL A 7 27.67 25.56 -1.94
CA VAL A 7 27.70 24.16 -1.52
C VAL A 7 26.64 23.87 -0.45
N ILE A 8 26.49 24.75 0.55
CA ILE A 8 25.47 24.61 1.59
C ILE A 8 24.06 24.64 0.98
N VAL A 9 23.78 25.58 0.07
CA VAL A 9 22.47 25.65 -0.60
C VAL A 9 22.19 24.39 -1.41
N LEU A 10 23.16 23.88 -2.16
CA LEU A 10 22.99 22.65 -2.94
C LEU A 10 22.72 21.44 -2.04
N MET A 11 23.38 21.33 -0.89
CA MET A 11 23.10 20.26 0.08
C MET A 11 21.68 20.36 0.66
N LEU A 12 21.21 21.58 0.97
CA LEU A 12 19.85 21.78 1.47
C LEU A 12 18.81 21.41 0.42
N VAL A 13 19.00 21.81 -0.84
CA VAL A 13 18.10 21.44 -1.94
C VAL A 13 18.06 19.93 -2.14
N ALA A 14 19.22 19.25 -2.11
CA ALA A 14 19.30 17.80 -2.21
C ALA A 14 18.58 17.10 -1.03
N ALA A 15 18.76 17.60 0.19
CA ALA A 15 18.09 17.05 1.38
C ALA A 15 16.56 17.21 1.30
N VAL A 16 16.08 18.38 0.89
CA VAL A 16 14.66 18.63 0.64
C VAL A 16 14.12 17.70 -0.44
N GLY A 17 14.84 17.57 -1.57
CA GLY A 17 14.47 16.66 -2.65
C GLY A 17 14.36 15.20 -2.19
N ALA A 18 15.31 14.74 -1.39
CA ALA A 18 15.29 13.40 -0.80
C ALA A 18 14.07 13.21 0.12
N TRP A 19 13.74 14.18 0.97
CA TRP A 19 12.54 14.12 1.81
C TRP A 19 11.25 14.05 0.99
N PHE A 20 11.11 14.87 -0.04
CA PHE A 20 9.94 14.84 -0.93
C PHE A 20 9.82 13.51 -1.67
N SER A 21 10.93 12.94 -2.12
CA SER A 21 10.93 11.60 -2.75
C SER A 21 10.51 10.49 -1.77
N GLY A 22 10.95 10.55 -0.51
CA GLY A 22 10.53 9.60 0.53
C GLY A 22 9.04 9.69 0.85
N TRP A 23 8.49 10.91 0.82
CA TRP A 23 7.06 11.13 1.01
C TRP A 23 6.23 10.60 -0.18
N LEU A 24 6.65 10.86 -1.42
CA LEU A 24 6.00 10.31 -2.61
C LEU A 24 6.10 8.78 -2.68
N ALA A 25 7.23 8.21 -2.26
CA ALA A 25 7.43 6.76 -2.20
C ALA A 25 6.46 6.09 -1.22
N SER A 26 5.99 6.80 -0.19
CA SER A 26 5.02 6.26 0.78
C SER A 26 3.65 5.97 0.12
N GLY A 27 3.23 6.77 -0.86
CA GLY A 27 2.00 6.50 -1.63
C GLY A 27 2.14 5.28 -2.55
N ALA A 28 3.31 5.12 -3.19
CA ALA A 28 3.59 3.93 -4.00
C ALA A 28 3.68 2.67 -3.14
N ARG A 29 4.22 2.79 -1.91
CA ARG A 29 4.25 1.69 -0.93
C ARG A 29 2.85 1.20 -0.59
N ALA A 30 1.89 2.10 -0.35
CA ALA A 30 0.52 1.70 -0.03
C ALA A 30 -0.11 0.81 -1.10
N ARG A 31 0.04 1.17 -2.39
CA ARG A 31 -0.44 0.34 -3.50
C ARG A 31 0.25 -1.02 -3.56
N ALA A 32 1.58 -1.05 -3.43
CA ALA A 32 2.33 -2.30 -3.44
C ALA A 32 1.90 -3.25 -2.30
N VAL A 33 1.62 -2.70 -1.11
CA VAL A 33 1.10 -3.48 0.02
C VAL A 33 -0.32 -3.97 -0.26
N ALA A 34 -1.21 -3.11 -0.77
CA ALA A 34 -2.57 -3.50 -1.13
C ALA A 34 -2.59 -4.68 -2.11
N ASP A 35 -1.73 -4.67 -3.13
CA ASP A 35 -1.63 -5.75 -4.12
C ASP A 35 -1.16 -7.08 -3.51
N VAL A 36 -0.14 -7.04 -2.64
CA VAL A 36 0.35 -8.24 -1.95
C VAL A 36 -0.73 -8.82 -1.03
N VAL A 37 -1.43 -7.96 -0.29
CA VAL A 37 -2.51 -8.38 0.61
C VAL A 37 -3.69 -8.96 -0.17
N ALA A 38 -4.09 -8.32 -1.28
CA ALA A 38 -5.15 -8.82 -2.15
C ALA A 38 -4.81 -10.20 -2.73
N ILE A 39 -3.60 -10.40 -3.24
CA ILE A 39 -3.16 -11.70 -3.76
C ILE A 39 -3.14 -12.75 -2.66
N ALA A 40 -2.61 -12.44 -1.47
CA ALA A 40 -2.58 -13.37 -0.34
C ALA A 40 -3.99 -13.79 0.10
N ALA A 41 -4.91 -12.82 0.18
CA ALA A 41 -6.31 -13.07 0.52
C ALA A 41 -7.02 -13.92 -0.55
N ALA A 42 -6.78 -13.61 -1.84
CA ALA A 42 -7.32 -14.39 -2.94
C ALA A 42 -6.80 -15.83 -2.96
N GLN A 43 -5.51 -16.05 -2.70
CA GLN A 43 -4.94 -17.40 -2.60
C GLN A 43 -5.56 -18.17 -1.44
N ALA A 44 -5.74 -17.54 -0.28
CA ALA A 44 -6.44 -18.17 0.84
C ALA A 44 -7.86 -18.58 0.47
N GLN A 45 -8.60 -17.73 -0.24
CA GLN A 45 -9.94 -18.05 -0.73
C GLN A 45 -9.94 -19.24 -1.70
N ARG A 46 -8.96 -19.33 -2.62
CA ARG A 46 -8.78 -20.49 -3.53
C ARG A 46 -8.55 -21.78 -2.76
N ASP A 47 -7.77 -21.72 -1.69
CA ASP A 47 -7.42 -22.87 -0.84
C ASP A 47 -8.56 -23.26 0.13
N GLY A 48 -9.72 -22.60 0.07
CA GLY A 48 -10.84 -22.81 0.98
C GLY A 48 -10.60 -22.28 2.41
N ARG A 49 -9.61 -21.41 2.58
CA ARG A 49 -9.30 -20.72 3.84
C ARG A 49 -9.99 -19.35 3.88
N PRO A 50 -10.28 -18.81 5.07
CA PRO A 50 -10.92 -17.50 5.18
C PRO A 50 -9.99 -16.38 4.70
N ALA A 51 -10.42 -15.59 3.71
CA ALA A 51 -9.60 -14.56 3.08
C ALA A 51 -9.26 -13.39 4.03
N CYS A 52 -10.23 -12.83 4.73
CA CYS A 52 -10.02 -11.61 5.54
C CYS A 52 -9.06 -11.78 6.73
N PRO A 53 -9.09 -12.87 7.51
CA PRO A 53 -8.07 -13.11 8.54
C PRO A 53 -6.66 -13.25 7.96
N VAL A 54 -6.51 -13.77 6.74
CA VAL A 54 -5.21 -13.85 6.05
C VAL A 54 -4.81 -12.46 5.53
N ALA A 55 -5.75 -11.68 5.03
CA ALA A 55 -5.52 -10.29 4.62
C ALA A 55 -5.01 -9.44 5.79
N GLU A 56 -5.61 -9.59 6.97
CA GLU A 56 -5.21 -8.87 8.19
C GLU A 56 -3.79 -9.24 8.61
N GLN A 57 -3.44 -10.53 8.61
CA GLN A 57 -2.08 -10.99 8.89
C GLN A 57 -1.07 -10.48 7.86
N ALA A 58 -1.44 -10.48 6.58
CA ALA A 58 -0.59 -9.98 5.51
C ALA A 58 -0.38 -8.46 5.60
N ALA A 59 -1.42 -7.69 5.96
CA ALA A 59 -1.31 -6.25 6.18
C ALA A 59 -0.38 -5.95 7.36
N ALA A 60 -0.59 -6.62 8.49
CA ALA A 60 0.25 -6.46 9.68
C ALA A 60 1.73 -6.80 9.42
N ALA A 61 2.00 -7.85 8.61
CA ALA A 61 3.35 -8.21 8.21
C ALA A 61 4.06 -7.16 7.31
N ASN A 62 3.32 -6.20 6.76
CA ASN A 62 3.82 -5.15 5.87
C ASN A 62 3.77 -3.73 6.47
N ASP A 63 3.60 -3.62 7.80
CA ASP A 63 3.37 -2.36 8.53
C ASP A 63 2.14 -1.59 8.03
N ALA A 64 1.07 -2.31 7.68
CA ALA A 64 -0.19 -1.73 7.23
C ALA A 64 -1.35 -2.17 8.10
N VAL A 65 -2.39 -1.35 8.14
CA VAL A 65 -3.66 -1.67 8.79
C VAL A 65 -4.68 -2.02 7.72
N LEU A 66 -5.41 -3.12 7.90
CA LEU A 66 -6.51 -3.49 7.03
C LEU A 66 -7.69 -2.55 7.29
N ALA A 67 -8.05 -1.74 6.30
CA ALA A 67 -9.15 -0.79 6.38
C ALA A 67 -10.48 -1.41 5.92
N ASN A 68 -10.45 -2.27 4.91
CA ASN A 68 -11.61 -3.01 4.43
C ASN A 68 -11.20 -4.38 3.87
N CYS A 69 -12.07 -5.37 4.04
CA CYS A 69 -11.98 -6.65 3.35
C CYS A 69 -13.38 -7.15 3.01
N GLU A 70 -13.63 -7.30 1.72
CA GLU A 70 -14.90 -7.80 1.20
C GLU A 70 -14.65 -8.96 0.24
N VAL A 71 -15.38 -10.06 0.42
CA VAL A 71 -15.30 -11.23 -0.44
C VAL A 71 -16.61 -11.35 -1.18
N THR A 72 -16.57 -11.12 -2.49
CA THR A 72 -17.71 -11.35 -3.37
C THR A 72 -17.53 -12.71 -4.05
N THR A 73 -18.50 -13.61 -3.89
CA THR A 73 -18.49 -14.93 -4.52
C THR A 73 -19.60 -15.07 -5.56
N GLY A 74 -19.30 -15.79 -6.64
CA GLY A 74 -20.20 -16.13 -7.73
C GLY A 74 -20.16 -17.62 -8.07
N TRP A 75 -20.76 -18.02 -9.19
CA TRP A 75 -20.79 -19.42 -9.63
C TRP A 75 -19.42 -19.88 -10.14
N GLY A 76 -18.55 -20.31 -9.22
CA GLY A 76 -17.16 -20.71 -9.52
C GLY A 76 -16.18 -19.53 -9.62
N GLU A 77 -16.66 -18.31 -9.40
CA GLU A 77 -15.88 -17.08 -9.38
C GLU A 77 -15.79 -16.52 -7.96
N PHE A 78 -14.74 -15.77 -7.69
CA PHE A 78 -14.67 -14.96 -6.50
C PHE A 78 -13.75 -13.77 -6.71
N ILE A 79 -14.04 -12.70 -6.00
CA ILE A 79 -13.25 -11.48 -5.97
C ILE A 79 -13.08 -11.09 -4.51
N VAL A 80 -11.85 -10.76 -4.13
CA VAL A 80 -11.53 -10.19 -2.83
C VAL A 80 -11.12 -8.73 -3.04
N ASP A 81 -11.89 -7.83 -2.47
CA ASP A 81 -11.63 -6.40 -2.45
C ASP A 81 -10.97 -6.04 -1.11
N ILE A 82 -9.77 -5.46 -1.19
CA ILE A 82 -8.94 -5.11 -0.03
C ILE A 82 -8.68 -3.62 -0.04
N ALA A 83 -8.81 -2.99 1.12
CA ALA A 83 -8.31 -1.65 1.37
C ALA A 83 -7.32 -1.67 2.54
N VAL A 84 -6.20 -0.99 2.40
CA VAL A 84 -5.17 -0.87 3.45
C VAL A 84 -4.79 0.58 3.68
N ASP A 85 -4.44 0.89 4.92
CA ASP A 85 -3.82 2.14 5.31
C ASP A 85 -2.37 1.90 5.71
N VAL A 86 -1.45 2.63 5.08
CA VAL A 86 -0.01 2.59 5.41
C VAL A 86 0.40 3.92 6.00
N GLU A 87 1.10 3.90 7.13
CA GLU A 87 1.67 5.11 7.71
C GLU A 87 2.71 5.74 6.76
N MET A 88 2.52 7.02 6.44
CA MET A 88 3.48 7.79 5.65
C MET A 88 4.66 8.21 6.54
N ARG A 89 5.88 8.05 6.03
CA ARG A 89 7.10 8.48 6.74
C ARG A 89 7.97 9.33 5.82
N PRO A 90 8.47 10.50 6.30
CA PRO A 90 8.29 11.06 7.66
C PRO A 90 6.89 11.67 7.89
N GLN A 91 6.46 11.72 9.15
CA GLN A 91 5.25 12.41 9.57
C GLN A 91 5.48 13.93 9.57
N ILE A 92 4.88 14.64 8.62
CA ILE A 92 5.01 16.10 8.48
C ILE A 92 3.71 16.74 8.98
N ALA A 93 3.80 17.66 9.93
CA ALA A 93 2.63 18.38 10.44
C ALA A 93 1.91 19.12 9.29
N GLY A 94 0.61 18.87 9.14
CA GLY A 94 -0.21 19.45 8.06
C GLY A 94 -0.23 18.65 6.74
N ALA A 95 0.52 17.55 6.64
CA ALA A 95 0.44 16.61 5.51
C ALA A 95 -0.36 15.35 5.89
N PRO A 96 -0.90 14.61 4.90
CA PRO A 96 -1.43 13.27 5.09
C PRO A 96 -0.48 12.38 5.89
N GLN A 97 -1.01 11.72 6.92
CA GLN A 97 -0.26 10.84 7.82
C GLN A 97 -0.36 9.36 7.42
N SER A 98 -1.37 9.02 6.62
CA SER A 98 -1.58 7.69 6.07
C SER A 98 -1.84 7.78 4.56
N ALA A 99 -1.43 6.73 3.87
CA ALA A 99 -1.71 6.51 2.47
C ALA A 99 -2.72 5.36 2.37
N HIS A 100 -3.92 5.69 1.89
CA HIS A 100 -4.96 4.72 1.60
C HIS A 100 -4.74 4.10 0.23
N ALA A 101 -4.86 2.78 0.12
CA ALA A 101 -4.81 2.09 -1.16
C ALA A 101 -5.78 0.91 -1.17
N GLU A 102 -6.42 0.73 -2.31
CA GLU A 102 -7.34 -0.37 -2.58
C GLU A 102 -6.75 -1.26 -3.68
N SER A 103 -6.96 -2.56 -3.57
CA SER A 103 -6.61 -3.54 -4.60
C SER A 103 -7.58 -4.71 -4.58
N ARG A 104 -7.69 -5.37 -5.73
CA ARG A 104 -8.65 -6.43 -6.02
C ARG A 104 -7.92 -7.64 -6.59
N ALA A 105 -8.23 -8.83 -6.07
CA ALA A 105 -7.71 -10.09 -6.62
C ALA A 105 -8.76 -11.20 -6.56
N GLY A 106 -8.74 -12.11 -7.53
CA GLY A 106 -9.79 -13.12 -7.64
C GLY A 106 -9.62 -14.13 -8.77
N VAL A 107 -10.65 -14.94 -8.97
CA VAL A 107 -10.89 -15.67 -10.22
C VAL A 107 -12.18 -15.11 -10.82
N VAL A 108 -12.05 -14.53 -12.00
CA VAL A 108 -13.18 -14.22 -12.89
C VAL A 108 -13.05 -15.18 -14.05
N SER A 109 -14.11 -15.93 -14.36
CA SER A 109 -14.15 -16.71 -15.59
C SER A 109 -14.54 -15.75 -16.71
N ASP A 110 -13.57 -15.42 -17.57
CA ASP A 110 -13.86 -14.80 -18.85
C ASP A 110 -14.60 -15.84 -19.73
N VAL A 111 -15.90 -16.00 -19.51
CA VAL A 111 -16.76 -16.71 -20.46
C VAL A 111 -17.20 -15.70 -21.52
N PRO A 112 -16.73 -15.82 -22.78
CA PRO A 112 -17.15 -14.95 -23.88
C PRO A 112 -18.62 -15.17 -24.28
#